data_AF-A0A9W9YYW2-F1
#
_entry.id   AF-A0A9W9YYW2-F1
#
_cell.length_a   1.000
_cell.length_b   1.000
_cell.length_c   1.000
_cell.angle_alpha   90.00
_cell.angle_beta   90.00
_cell.angle_gamma   90.00
#
_symmetry.space_group_name_H-M   'P 1'
#
loop_
_entity.id
_entity.type
_entity.pdbx_description
1 polymer ?
#
loop_
_entity_poly.entity_id
_entity_poly.type
_entity_poly.pdbx_seq_one_letter_code
_entity_poly.pdbx_strand_id
1 'polypeptide(L)'
;MTSQLTITYFKFHPDGNIFYSVRLTVTMACKLNLQMFPHDVQTCTVMLESYGYQATDVYYKWNSRNSTGDVVFIAEDLEMPQFMINQCEARGEDKYLQYWYVNGLLWKGA
;
A
#
# COMPACT_ATOMS: atom_id res chain seq x y z
N MET A 1 14.05 -20.99 5.40
CA MET A 1 13.18 -21.91 6.16
C MET A 1 12.17 -21.03 6.89
N THR A 2 11.06 -20.63 6.29
CA THR A 2 9.89 -21.46 5.95
C THR A 2 9.46 -21.24 4.49
N SER A 3 9.22 -22.33 3.77
CA SER A 3 8.55 -22.28 2.47
C SER A 3 7.07 -21.94 2.69
N GLN A 4 6.73 -20.65 2.67
CA GLN A 4 5.33 -20.23 2.56
C GLN A 4 4.85 -20.62 1.15
N LEU A 5 3.96 -21.61 1.06
CA LEU A 5 3.21 -21.87 -0.18
C LEU A 5 2.34 -20.66 -0.42
N THR A 6 2.83 -19.74 -1.24
CA THR A 6 2.14 -18.50 -1.54
C THR A 6 1.01 -18.81 -2.51
N ILE A 7 -0.24 -18.64 -2.07
CA ILE A 7 -1.42 -18.88 -2.90
C ILE A 7 -1.49 -17.75 -3.92
N THR A 8 -1.29 -18.07 -5.20
CA THR A 8 -1.34 -17.14 -6.33
C THR A 8 -2.45 -17.54 -7.29
N TYR A 9 -3.17 -16.54 -7.82
CA TYR A 9 -4.22 -16.69 -8.80
C TYR A 9 -4.00 -15.70 -9.95
N PHE A 10 -4.07 -16.22 -11.18
CA PHE A 10 -3.97 -15.44 -12.41
C PHE A 10 -5.23 -15.63 -13.24
N LYS A 11 -5.78 -14.53 -13.75
CA LYS A 11 -6.88 -14.53 -14.72
C LYS A 11 -6.53 -13.63 -15.90
N PHE A 12 -6.54 -14.25 -17.08
CA PHE A 12 -6.31 -13.57 -18.35
C PHE A 12 -7.66 -13.16 -18.95
N HIS A 13 -7.77 -11.90 -19.36
CA HIS A 13 -8.93 -11.38 -20.06
C HIS A 13 -8.63 -11.28 -21.57
N PRO A 14 -9.63 -11.47 -22.45
CA PRO A 14 -9.41 -11.40 -23.91
C PRO A 14 -8.97 -10.03 -24.42
N ASP A 15 -9.18 -8.96 -23.65
CA ASP A 15 -8.77 -7.59 -23.95
C ASP A 15 -7.29 -7.29 -23.62
N GLY A 16 -6.55 -8.30 -23.13
CA GLY A 16 -5.16 -8.17 -22.72
C GLY A 16 -4.95 -7.81 -21.25
N ASN A 17 -6.02 -7.60 -20.47
CA ASN A 17 -5.89 -7.30 -19.05
C ASN A 17 -5.60 -8.56 -18.21
N ILE A 18 -4.65 -8.45 -17.28
CA ILE A 18 -4.28 -9.52 -16.37
C ILE A 18 -4.74 -9.17 -14.97
N PHE A 19 -5.55 -10.04 -14.36
CA PHE A 19 -5.86 -9.96 -12.94
C PHE A 19 -4.95 -10.92 -12.17
N TYR A 20 -4.19 -10.36 -11.23
CA TYR A 20 -3.29 -11.08 -10.35
C TYR A 20 -3.74 -10.89 -8.90
N SER A 21 -3.88 -11.99 -8.18
CA SER A 21 -4.24 -12.00 -6.75
C SER A 21 -3.30 -12.94 -6.00
N VAL A 22 -2.80 -12.49 -4.86
CA VAL A 22 -1.87 -13.26 -4.04
C VAL A 22 -2.21 -13.09 -2.57
N ARG A 23 -2.15 -14.19 -1.80
CA ARG A 23 -2.22 -14.16 -0.34
C ARG A 23 -0.82 -14.07 0.24
N LEU A 24 -0.55 -13.00 0.96
CA LEU A 24 0.74 -12.76 1.60
C LEU A 24 0.57 -12.70 3.12
N THR A 25 1.50 -13.33 3.84
CA THR A 25 1.70 -13.11 5.28
C THR A 25 3.02 -12.38 5.42
N VAL A 26 2.95 -11.11 5.79
CA VAL A 26 4.11 -10.21 5.84
C VAL A 26 4.31 -9.69 7.25
N THR A 27 5.57 -9.65 7.68
CA THR A 27 5.97 -8.99 8.92
C THR A 27 6.58 -7.65 8.54
N MET A 28 5.92 -6.57 8.92
CA MET A 28 6.34 -5.20 8.58
C MET A 28 6.89 -4.50 9.81
N ALA A 29 7.82 -3.57 9.61
CA ALA A 29 8.32 -2.71 10.68
C ALA A 29 7.32 -1.57 10.92
N CYS A 30 6.94 -1.35 12.19
CA CYS A 30 6.16 -0.20 12.61
C CYS A 30 6.87 0.52 13.74
N LYS A 31 7.08 1.84 13.57
CA LYS A 31 7.71 2.69 14.59
C LYS A 31 6.65 3.17 15.56
N LEU A 32 6.64 2.61 16.77
CA LEU A 32 5.69 2.97 17.81
C LEU A 32 6.14 4.21 18.60
N ASN A 33 5.19 5.07 18.95
CA ASN A 33 5.41 6.16 19.89
C ASN A 33 4.75 5.82 21.23
N LEU A 34 5.54 5.38 22.21
CA LEU A 34 5.05 4.85 23.49
C LEU A 34 5.02 5.88 24.63
N GLN A 35 5.09 7.18 24.32
CA GLN A 35 5.13 8.23 25.36
C GLN A 35 3.89 8.24 26.27
N MET A 36 2.75 7.77 25.76
CA MET A 36 1.47 7.74 26.48
C MET A 36 1.02 6.32 26.83
N PHE A 37 1.92 5.34 26.85
CA PHE A 37 1.56 3.98 27.22
C PHE A 37 0.86 3.92 28.59
N PRO A 38 -0.26 3.16 28.74
CA PRO A 38 -0.92 2.28 27.75
C PRO A 38 -2.06 2.94 26.95
N HIS A 39 -2.21 4.26 27.03
CA HIS A 39 -3.26 5.05 26.38
C HIS A 39 -2.75 5.77 25.12
N ASP A 40 -1.87 5.12 24.39
CA ASP A 40 -1.25 5.63 23.18
C ASP A 40 -2.06 5.26 21.92
N VAL A 41 -1.82 6.02 20.86
CA VAL A 41 -2.39 5.75 19.52
C VAL A 41 -1.22 5.50 18.58
N GLN A 42 -1.29 4.40 17.83
CA GLN A 42 -0.23 3.95 16.95
C GLN A 42 -0.66 4.07 15.48
N THR A 43 0.22 4.66 14.67
CA THR A 43 0.04 4.75 13.22
C THR A 43 1.09 3.89 12.53
N CYS A 44 0.64 2.79 11.93
CA CYS A 44 1.51 1.90 11.16
C CYS A 44 1.24 2.07 9.66
N THR A 45 2.31 2.24 8.88
CA THR A 45 2.23 2.42 7.43
C THR A 45 2.74 1.18 6.72
N VAL A 46 1.94 0.70 5.76
CA VAL A 46 2.34 -0.35 4.82
C VAL A 46 2.68 0.31 3.49
N MET A 47 3.90 0.10 3.00
CA MET A 47 4.37 0.65 1.73
C MET A 47 4.54 -0.48 0.72
N LEU A 48 4.04 -0.25 -0.50
CA LEU A 48 4.16 -1.16 -1.63
C LEU A 48 4.92 -0.44 -2.73
N GLU A 49 5.99 -1.05 -3.23
CA GLU A 49 6.84 -0.50 -4.28
C GLU A 49 7.32 -1.61 -5.20
N SER A 50 7.61 -1.24 -6.45
CA SER A 50 8.37 -2.10 -7.34
C SER A 50 9.83 -2.12 -6.91
N TYR A 51 10.41 -3.31 -6.80
CA TYR A 51 11.84 -3.43 -6.50
C TYR A 51 12.73 -3.13 -7.72
N GLY A 52 12.28 -3.50 -8.91
CA GLY A 52 13.12 -3.52 -10.12
C GLY A 52 12.76 -2.52 -11.20
N TYR A 53 11.62 -1.83 -11.08
CA TYR A 53 11.12 -0.90 -12.08
C TYR A 53 10.94 0.49 -11.49
N GLN A 54 11.31 1.50 -12.26
CA GLN A 54 11.06 2.89 -11.90
C GLN A 54 9.61 3.27 -12.21
N ALA A 55 9.16 4.39 -11.63
CA ALA A 55 7.82 4.93 -11.86
C ALA A 55 7.55 5.32 -13.34
N THR A 56 8.60 5.49 -14.15
CA THR A 56 8.48 5.71 -15.60
C THR A 56 8.05 4.47 -16.37
N ASP A 57 8.37 3.30 -15.82
CA ASP A 57 8.15 2.01 -16.47
C ASP A 57 6.88 1.35 -15.95
N VAL A 58 6.67 1.43 -14.62
CA VAL A 58 5.50 0.87 -13.93
C VAL A 58 4.99 1.87 -12.91
N TYR A 59 3.72 2.27 -13.05
CA TYR A 59 3.03 3.10 -12.07
C TYR A 59 1.89 2.30 -11.40
N TYR A 60 1.73 2.49 -10.09
CA TYR A 60 0.68 1.84 -9.31
C TYR A 60 -0.47 2.80 -9.06
N LYS A 61 -1.69 2.29 -9.17
CA LYS A 61 -2.91 3.04 -8.83
C LYS A 61 -3.84 2.15 -8.03
N TRP A 62 -4.40 2.70 -6.96
CA TRP A 62 -5.46 2.04 -6.21
C TRP A 62 -6.69 1.84 -7.11
N ASN A 63 -7.13 0.59 -7.25
CA ASN A 63 -8.28 0.25 -8.07
C ASN A 63 -9.55 0.27 -7.20
N SER A 64 -10.28 1.39 -7.25
CA SER A 64 -11.58 1.50 -6.59
C SER A 64 -12.63 0.73 -7.39
N ARG A 65 -12.97 -0.47 -6.90
CA ARG A 65 -13.94 -1.36 -7.57
C ARG A 65 -15.37 -1.21 -7.05
N ASN A 66 -15.56 -0.49 -5.94
CA ASN A 66 -16.86 -0.34 -5.30
C ASN A 66 -17.38 1.10 -5.41
N SER A 67 -18.71 1.26 -5.39
CA SER A 67 -19.39 2.57 -5.41
C SER A 67 -19.10 3.43 -4.18
N THR A 68 -18.52 2.86 -3.11
CA THR A 68 -18.09 3.60 -1.91
C THR A 68 -16.72 4.24 -2.02
N GLY A 69 -15.89 3.87 -3.01
CA GLY A 69 -14.54 4.42 -3.16
C GLY A 69 -13.44 3.61 -2.46
N ASP A 70 -13.79 2.68 -1.57
CA ASP A 70 -12.84 1.96 -0.72
C ASP A 70 -11.98 0.95 -1.50
N VAL A 71 -10.71 0.85 -1.12
CA VAL A 71 -9.70 0.01 -1.79
C VAL A 71 -9.00 -0.97 -0.84
N VAL A 72 -9.15 -0.77 0.46
CA VAL A 72 -8.61 -1.63 1.52
C VAL A 72 -9.77 -2.12 2.37
N PHE A 73 -9.84 -3.43 2.58
CA PHE A 73 -10.86 -4.08 3.37
C PHE A 73 -10.21 -4.80 4.54
N ILE A 74 -10.80 -4.64 5.72
CA ILE A 74 -10.42 -5.35 6.92
C ILE A 74 -11.44 -6.47 7.12
N ALA A 75 -10.97 -7.66 7.47
CA ALA A 75 -11.87 -8.77 7.75
C ALA A 75 -12.73 -8.44 8.98
N GLU A 76 -14.04 -8.73 8.90
CA GLU A 76 -14.99 -8.42 9.97
C GLU A 76 -14.73 -9.22 11.26
N ASP A 77 -14.08 -10.38 11.13
CA ASP A 77 -13.68 -11.28 12.21
C ASP A 77 -12.24 -11.04 12.71
N LEU A 78 -11.63 -9.89 12.35
CA LEU A 78 -10.30 -9.56 12.82
C LEU A 78 -10.33 -9.17 14.31
N GLU A 79 -9.80 -10.06 15.14
CA GLU A 79 -9.57 -9.80 16.56
C GLU A 79 -8.08 -9.60 16.86
N MET A 80 -7.76 -8.57 17.63
CA MET A 80 -6.44 -8.36 18.19
C MET A 80 -6.53 -8.26 19.71
N PRO A 81 -5.64 -8.93 20.47
CA PRO A 81 -5.77 -9.02 21.92
C PRO A 81 -5.49 -7.70 22.66
N GLN A 82 -4.75 -6.77 22.05
CA GLN A 82 -4.26 -5.55 22.71
C GLN A 82 -4.57 -4.24 21.98
N PHE A 83 -4.89 -4.30 20.69
CA PHE A 83 -5.10 -3.12 19.85
C PHE A 83 -6.45 -3.20 19.15
N MET A 84 -6.97 -2.05 18.71
CA MET A 84 -8.13 -1.96 17.84
C MET A 84 -7.77 -1.07 16.66
N ILE A 85 -8.23 -1.42 15.46
CA ILE A 85 -8.05 -0.56 14.29
C ILE A 85 -9.16 0.49 14.31
N ASN A 86 -8.77 1.75 14.47
CA ASN A 86 -9.71 2.87 14.39
C ASN A 86 -9.96 3.32 12.95
N GLN A 87 -8.92 3.32 12.11
CA GLN A 87 -9.00 3.84 10.75
C GLN A 87 -7.93 3.21 9.85
N CYS A 88 -8.29 2.93 8.60
CA CYS A 88 -7.34 2.62 7.53
C CYS A 88 -7.53 3.60 6.37
N GLU A 89 -6.45 4.26 5.97
CA GLU A 89 -6.44 5.19 4.85
C GLU A 89 -5.49 4.65 3.78
N ALA A 90 -5.98 4.50 2.55
CA ALA A 90 -5.15 4.17 1.42
C ALA A 90 -4.65 5.45 0.76
N ARG A 91 -3.34 5.68 0.77
CA ARG A 91 -2.71 6.80 0.09
C ARG A 91 -2.11 6.33 -1.22
N GLY A 92 -2.55 6.91 -2.32
CA GLY A 92 -1.83 6.85 -3.59
C GLY A 92 -0.92 8.05 -3.66
N GLU A 93 0.40 7.84 -3.61
CA GLU A 93 1.29 8.91 -4.02
C GLU A 93 1.28 8.96 -5.56
N ASP A 94 0.46 9.86 -6.11
CA ASP A 94 0.71 10.42 -7.45
C ASP A 94 1.95 11.34 -7.38
N LYS A 95 3.07 10.83 -6.89
CA LYS A 95 4.35 11.56 -6.89
C LYS A 95 5.21 11.02 -8.00
N TYR A 96 4.75 11.26 -9.23
CA TYR A 96 5.70 11.53 -10.29
C TYR A 96 6.62 12.64 -9.79
N LEU A 97 7.93 12.45 -9.94
CA LEU A 97 8.96 13.47 -9.70
C LEU A 97 8.39 14.86 -10.01
N GLN A 98 8.17 15.68 -8.98
CA GLN A 98 7.71 17.04 -9.17
C GLN A 98 8.87 17.86 -9.74
N TYR A 99 9.00 17.84 -11.06
CA TYR A 99 9.77 18.84 -11.77
C TYR A 99 8.91 20.09 -11.90
N TRP A 100 9.21 21.11 -11.11
CA TRP A 100 8.64 22.44 -11.34
C TRP A 100 9.57 23.20 -12.28
N TYR A 101 9.05 23.61 -13.44
CA TYR A 101 9.74 24.55 -14.32
C TYR A 101 9.50 25.96 -13.78
N VAL A 102 10.50 26.56 -13.14
CA VAL A 102 10.49 27.97 -12.77
C VAL A 102 11.48 28.68 -13.68
N ASN A 103 11.00 29.63 -14.49
CA ASN A 103 11.82 30.37 -15.46
C ASN A 103 12.65 29.48 -16.39
N GLY A 104 12.11 28.34 -16.81
CA GLY A 104 12.77 27.43 -17.76
C GLY A 104 13.87 26.53 -17.18
N LEU A 105 14.07 26.51 -15.86
CA LEU A 105 15.03 25.64 -15.18
C LEU A 105 14.33 24.51 -14.41
N LEU A 106 14.86 23.29 -14.55
CA LEU A 106 14.37 22.08 -13.88
C LEU A 106 14.87 22.05 -12.43
N TRP A 107 13.98 22.21 -11.46
CA TRP A 107 14.30 22.05 -10.04
C TRP A 107 13.87 20.66 -9.54
N LYS A 108 14.79 19.93 -8.91
CA LYS A 108 14.46 18.77 -8.07
C LYS A 108 14.17 19.28 -6.66
N GLY A 109 12.96 19.07 -6.16
CA GLY A 109 12.66 19.28 -4.74
C GLY A 109 13.56 18.37 -3.88
N ALA A 110 14.13 18.94 -2.82
CA ALA A 110 14.85 18.20 -1.77
C ALA A 110 13.87 17.47 -0.84
#